data_AF-A0A527DGU6-F1
#
_entry.id   AF-A0A527DGU6-F1
#
_cell.length_a   1.000
_cell.length_b   1.000
_cell.length_c   1.000
_cell.angle_alpha   90.00
_cell.angle_beta   90.00
_cell.angle_gamma   90.00
#
_symmetry.space_group_name_H-M   'P 1'
#
loop_
_entity.id
_entity.type
_entity.pdbx_description
1 polymer ?
#
loop_
_entity_poly.entity_id
_entity_poly.type
_entity_poly.pdbx_seq_one_letter_code
_entity_poly.pdbx_strand_id
1 'polypeptide(L)'
;MFRLEVRTSTPAWFNLALPLLAIGATLVLCSGLIALAGAGVLEAYGVMFTASLGDSYAITETMVRAAPMIFTGLAVAVAFRAKFWNRVTGENPEAARYGGIHVERVLISTALLSGALAGLAGVGEVGGVHFQVMSDISPGYGYSGIVVAMLARLNPLGVVP
;
A
#
# COMPACT_ATOMS: atom_id res chain seq x y z
N MET A 1 28.58 -23.27 11.46
CA MET A 1 27.89 -22.42 12.44
C MET A 1 27.81 -21.01 11.85
N PHE A 2 26.81 -20.74 11.00
CA PHE A 2 26.63 -19.44 10.36
C PHE A 2 25.83 -18.53 11.30
N ARG A 3 26.52 -17.57 11.94
CA ARG A 3 25.90 -16.59 12.83
C ARG A 3 25.35 -15.45 11.96
N LEU A 4 24.03 -15.44 11.78
CA LEU A 4 23.33 -14.34 11.10
C LEU A 4 23.39 -13.10 11.98
N GLU A 5 24.23 -12.14 11.61
CA GLU A 5 24.35 -10.84 12.28
C GLU A 5 23.48 -9.81 11.54
N VAL A 6 22.69 -9.03 12.29
CA VAL A 6 21.82 -7.99 11.71
C VAL A 6 22.72 -6.86 11.19
N ARG A 7 22.72 -6.64 9.87
CA ARG A 7 23.49 -5.55 9.24
C ARG A 7 22.94 -4.19 9.70
N THR A 8 23.73 -3.46 10.49
CA THR A 8 23.40 -2.14 11.08
C THR A 8 23.70 -0.95 10.17
N SER A 9 24.52 -1.13 9.12
CA SER A 9 24.82 -0.09 8.12
C SER A 9 24.51 -0.62 6.71
N THR A 10 23.43 -0.16 6.09
CA THR A 10 23.24 -0.35 4.65
C THR A 10 24.04 0.74 3.91
N PRO A 11 25.10 0.40 3.17
CA PRO A 11 25.79 1.40 2.36
C PRO A 11 24.81 2.03 1.38
N ALA A 12 24.88 3.34 1.18
CA ALA A 12 23.89 4.10 0.40
C ALA A 12 23.67 3.54 -1.02
N TRP A 13 24.72 2.97 -1.63
CA TRP A 13 24.67 2.26 -2.91
C TRP A 13 23.70 1.07 -2.89
N PHE A 14 23.65 0.30 -1.80
CA PHE A 14 22.77 -0.87 -1.68
C PHE A 14 21.29 -0.48 -1.55
N ASN A 15 21.00 0.63 -0.88
CA ASN A 15 19.64 1.18 -0.76
C ASN A 15 19.10 1.69 -2.10
N LEU A 16 19.97 2.09 -3.04
CA LEU A 16 19.57 2.51 -4.39
C LEU A 16 19.58 1.34 -5.39
N ALA A 17 20.55 0.44 -5.26
CA ALA A 17 20.68 -0.72 -6.13
C ALA A 17 19.49 -1.69 -6.00
N LEU A 18 18.96 -1.89 -4.79
CA LEU A 18 17.82 -2.79 -4.55
C LEU A 18 16.54 -2.38 -5.32
N PRO A 19 16.04 -1.13 -5.21
CA PRO A 19 14.91 -0.67 -6.03
C PRO A 19 15.18 -0.74 -7.53
N LEU A 20 16.40 -0.36 -7.97
CA LEU A 20 16.75 -0.38 -9.39
C LEU A 20 16.77 -1.80 -9.97
N LEU A 21 17.30 -2.77 -9.20
CA LEU A 21 17.25 -4.18 -9.59
C LEU A 21 15.81 -4.71 -9.61
N ALA A 22 14.96 -4.27 -8.69
CA ALA A 22 13.54 -4.65 -8.70
C ALA A 22 12.83 -4.12 -9.96
N ILE A 23 13.07 -2.86 -10.34
CA ILE A 23 12.53 -2.25 -11.58
C ILE A 23 13.06 -3.00 -12.82
N GLY A 24 14.35 -3.34 -12.84
CA GLY A 24 14.93 -4.12 -13.93
C GLY A 24 14.31 -5.52 -14.04
N ALA A 25 14.14 -6.21 -12.91
CA ALA A 25 13.54 -7.54 -12.86
C ALA A 25 12.08 -7.53 -13.32
N THR A 26 11.30 -6.53 -12.93
CA THR A 26 9.90 -6.42 -13.37
C THR A 26 9.80 -6.11 -14.87
N LEU A 27 10.66 -5.26 -15.41
CA LEU A 27 10.72 -5.01 -16.85
C LEU A 27 11.07 -6.29 -17.62
N VAL A 28 12.09 -7.03 -17.19
CA VAL A 28 12.46 -8.29 -17.83
C VAL A 28 11.29 -9.29 -17.78
N LEU A 29 10.64 -9.42 -16.63
CA LEU A 29 9.48 -10.31 -16.47
C LEU A 29 8.33 -9.91 -17.40
N CYS A 30 7.97 -8.62 -17.44
CA CYS A 30 6.93 -8.11 -18.34
C CYS A 30 7.29 -8.30 -19.82
N SER A 31 8.54 -8.03 -20.21
CA SER A 31 9.01 -8.25 -21.58
C SER A 31 8.91 -9.70 -22.01
N GLY A 32 9.22 -10.64 -21.10
CA GLY A 32 9.06 -12.07 -21.35
C GLY A 32 7.60 -12.47 -21.56
N LEU A 33 6.67 -11.94 -20.74
CA LEU A 33 5.24 -12.18 -20.91
C LEU A 33 4.69 -11.63 -22.23
N ILE A 34 5.13 -10.43 -22.63
CA ILE A 34 4.72 -9.81 -23.90
C ILE A 34 5.24 -10.63 -25.10
N ALA A 35 6.49 -11.10 -25.04
CA ALA A 35 7.07 -11.95 -26.07
C ALA A 35 6.33 -13.30 -26.18
N LEU A 36 5.95 -13.91 -25.05
CA LEU A 36 5.14 -15.14 -25.00
C LEU A 36 3.74 -14.94 -25.59
N ALA A 37 3.17 -13.74 -25.48
CA ALA A 37 1.89 -13.38 -26.09
C ALA A 37 1.99 -13.14 -27.61
N GLY A 38 3.20 -13.22 -28.20
CA GLY A 38 3.43 -13.01 -29.63
C GLY A 38 3.39 -11.53 -30.06
N ALA A 39 3.37 -10.60 -29.10
CA ALA A 39 3.38 -9.16 -29.38
C ALA A 39 4.81 -8.60 -29.42
N GLY A 40 5.02 -7.56 -30.22
CA GLY A 40 6.29 -6.84 -30.28
C GLY A 40 6.56 -6.12 -28.95
N VAL A 41 7.55 -6.61 -28.19
CA VAL A 41 7.94 -6.04 -26.89
C VAL A 41 8.23 -4.53 -26.99
N LEU A 42 8.94 -4.12 -28.05
CA LEU A 42 9.32 -2.73 -28.25
C LEU A 42 8.11 -1.84 -28.59
N GLU A 43 7.13 -2.36 -29.33
CA GLU A 43 5.87 -1.64 -29.62
C GLU A 43 5.02 -1.50 -28.36
N ALA A 44 4.91 -2.56 -27.56
CA ALA A 44 4.18 -2.55 -26.30
C ALA A 44 4.77 -1.52 -25.32
N TYR A 45 6.10 -1.46 -25.18
CA TYR A 45 6.75 -0.43 -24.38
C TYR A 45 6.60 0.97 -24.97
N GLY A 46 6.66 1.11 -26.30
CA GLY A 46 6.42 2.38 -26.99
C GLY A 46 5.02 2.94 -26.70
N VAL A 47 3.99 2.08 -26.79
CA VAL A 47 2.61 2.43 -26.47
C VAL A 47 2.43 2.73 -24.97
N MET A 48 3.04 1.95 -24.07
CA MET A 48 2.99 2.25 -22.63
C MET A 48 3.62 3.61 -22.30
N PHE A 49 4.71 3.97 -22.98
CA PHE A 49 5.39 5.23 -22.78
C PHE A 49 4.53 6.42 -23.23
N THR A 50 3.97 6.35 -24.43
CA THR A 50 3.07 7.42 -24.93
C THR A 50 1.74 7.46 -24.19
N ALA A 51 1.23 6.31 -23.73
CA ALA A 51 0.03 6.24 -22.88
C ALA A 51 0.23 6.89 -21.50
N SER A 52 1.48 6.99 -21.02
CA SER A 52 1.77 7.60 -19.71
C SER A 52 2.24 9.07 -19.83
N LEU A 53 2.94 9.43 -20.90
CA LEU A 53 3.62 10.73 -21.04
C LEU A 53 3.26 11.51 -22.32
N GLY A 54 2.37 10.99 -23.17
CA GLY A 54 2.15 11.52 -24.51
C GLY A 54 1.30 12.79 -24.60
N ASP A 55 0.29 12.94 -23.75
CA ASP A 55 -0.64 14.08 -23.76
C ASP A 55 -0.87 14.65 -22.35
N SER A 56 -1.39 15.87 -22.27
CA SER A 56 -1.78 16.52 -21.01
C SER A 56 -2.75 15.66 -20.21
N TYR A 57 -3.65 14.93 -20.89
CA TYR A 57 -4.53 13.96 -20.23
C TYR A 57 -3.76 12.78 -19.65
N ALA A 58 -2.84 12.17 -20.40
CA ALA A 58 -2.02 11.04 -19.96
C ALA A 58 -1.16 11.36 -18.73
N ILE A 59 -0.59 12.58 -18.69
CA ILE A 59 0.17 13.06 -17.53
C ILE A 59 -0.75 13.25 -16.31
N THR A 60 -1.94 13.84 -16.52
CA THR A 60 -2.92 14.03 -15.45
C THR A 60 -3.42 12.69 -14.91
N GLU A 61 -3.71 11.73 -15.79
CA GLU A 61 -4.12 10.37 -15.43
C GLU A 61 -3.03 9.64 -14.65
N THR A 62 -1.76 9.75 -15.08
CA THR A 62 -0.61 9.18 -14.37
C THR A 62 -0.45 9.81 -12.99
N MET A 63 -0.57 11.14 -12.87
CA MET A 63 -0.50 11.84 -11.58
C MET A 63 -1.65 11.44 -10.64
N VAL A 64 -2.88 11.36 -11.15
CA VAL A 64 -4.06 10.97 -10.37
C VAL A 64 -3.94 9.54 -9.86
N ARG A 65 -3.37 8.62 -10.65
CA ARG A 65 -3.12 7.22 -10.23
C ARG A 65 -1.91 7.07 -9.31
N ALA A 66 -0.86 7.87 -9.51
CA ALA A 66 0.36 7.81 -8.70
C ALA A 66 0.18 8.46 -7.32
N ALA A 67 -0.60 9.54 -7.22
CA ALA A 67 -0.84 10.27 -5.98
C ALA A 67 -1.25 9.37 -4.80
N PRO A 68 -2.27 8.48 -4.90
CA PRO A 68 -2.67 7.62 -3.78
C PRO A 68 -1.56 6.64 -3.38
N MET A 69 -0.79 6.09 -4.31
CA MET A 69 0.36 5.22 -3.99
C MET A 69 1.47 5.97 -3.26
N ILE A 70 1.73 7.22 -3.65
CA ILE A 70 2.73 8.07 -2.97
C ILE A 70 2.26 8.41 -1.55
N PHE A 71 0.99 8.82 -1.38
CA PHE A 71 0.44 9.15 -0.07
C PHE A 71 0.37 7.95 0.88
N THR A 72 -0.02 6.77 0.38
CA THR A 72 -0.05 5.55 1.18
C THR A 72 1.35 5.13 1.61
N GLY A 73 2.34 5.17 0.71
CA GLY A 73 3.74 4.90 1.05
C GLY A 73 4.30 5.89 2.09
N LEU A 74 3.99 7.18 1.94
CA LEU A 74 4.41 8.21 2.89
C LEU A 74 3.74 8.03 4.26
N ALA A 75 2.45 7.74 4.31
CA ALA A 75 1.72 7.49 5.54
C ALA A 75 2.31 6.31 6.33
N VAL A 76 2.63 5.22 5.63
CA VAL A 76 3.30 4.05 6.22
C VAL A 76 4.71 4.39 6.71
N ALA A 77 5.50 5.14 5.92
CA ALA A 77 6.83 5.58 6.33
C ALA A 77 6.80 6.46 7.60
N VAL A 78 5.85 7.39 7.68
CA VAL A 78 5.63 8.24 8.86
C VAL A 78 5.19 7.40 10.07
N ALA A 79 4.25 6.47 9.89
CA ALA A 79 3.81 5.57 10.95
C ALA A 79 4.96 4.70 11.50
N PHE A 80 5.84 4.19 10.62
CA PHE A 80 7.04 3.45 11.04
C PHE A 80 8.07 4.34 11.73
N ARG A 81 8.13 5.63 11.43
CA ARG A 81 9.03 6.59 12.11
C ARG A 81 8.49 7.04 13.47
N ALA A 82 7.17 7.07 13.66
CA ALA A 82 6.51 7.45 14.92
C ALA A 82 6.61 6.39 16.05
N LYS A 83 7.08 5.17 15.72
CA LYS A 83 7.67 4.05 16.50
C LYS A 83 7.26 3.74 17.95
N PHE A 84 6.91 4.67 18.84
CA PHE A 84 6.84 4.42 20.29
C PHE A 84 5.43 4.20 20.86
N TRP A 85 4.40 4.96 20.42
CA TRP A 85 3.10 4.94 21.11
C TRP A 85 2.12 3.88 20.60
N ASN A 86 2.10 3.57 19.30
CA ASN A 86 1.11 2.66 18.71
C ASN A 86 1.53 1.18 18.74
N ARG A 87 2.83 0.88 18.59
CA ARG A 87 3.32 -0.51 18.48
C ARG A 87 3.31 -1.23 19.83
N VAL A 88 3.68 -0.54 20.90
CA VAL A 88 3.77 -1.14 22.24
C VAL A 88 2.40 -1.56 22.75
N THR A 89 1.36 -0.75 22.52
CA THR A 89 -0.04 -1.09 22.87
C THR A 89 -0.60 -2.25 22.05
N GLY A 90 -0.14 -2.44 20.81
CA GLY A 90 -0.62 -3.51 19.92
C GLY A 90 0.08 -4.86 20.08
N GLU A 91 1.39 -4.88 20.37
CA GLU A 91 2.14 -6.13 20.55
C GLU A 91 2.16 -6.63 22.00
N ASN A 92 2.32 -5.74 22.99
CA ASN A 92 2.35 -6.13 24.40
C ASN A 92 1.64 -5.11 25.29
N PRO A 93 0.32 -5.26 25.50
CA PRO A 93 -0.47 -4.33 26.29
C PRO A 93 -0.03 -4.28 27.77
N GLU A 94 0.56 -5.34 28.32
CA GLU A 94 1.08 -5.32 29.69
C GLU A 94 2.33 -4.44 29.82
N ALA A 95 3.25 -4.52 28.85
CA ALA A 95 4.42 -3.64 28.78
C ALA A 95 4.02 -2.18 28.55
N ALA A 96 2.97 -1.93 27.77
CA ALA A 96 2.43 -0.58 27.57
C ALA A 96 1.86 0.01 28.87
N ARG A 97 1.13 -0.80 29.66
CA ARG A 97 0.61 -0.40 30.98
C ARG A 97 1.73 -0.09 31.97
N TYR A 98 2.79 -0.91 31.97
CA TYR A 98 3.99 -0.67 32.78
C TYR A 98 4.71 0.64 32.41
N GLY A 99 4.65 1.04 31.14
CA GLY A 99 5.14 2.33 30.65
C GLY A 99 4.19 3.52 30.88
N GLY A 100 3.08 3.35 31.61
CA GLY A 100 2.11 4.40 31.92
C GLY A 100 1.08 4.69 30.81
N ILE A 101 1.00 3.84 29.77
CA ILE A 101 0.07 4.03 28.66
C ILE A 101 -1.29 3.41 29.00
N HIS A 102 -2.35 4.23 28.90
CA HIS A 102 -3.73 3.77 29.07
C HIS A 102 -4.23 3.09 27.81
N VAL A 103 -3.94 1.78 27.69
CA VAL A 103 -4.19 0.96 26.48
C VAL A 103 -5.61 1.09 25.94
N GLU A 104 -6.63 1.04 26.81
CA GLU A 104 -8.04 1.14 26.40
C GLU A 104 -8.36 2.47 25.72
N ARG A 105 -7.84 3.58 26.25
CA ARG A 105 -8.09 4.90 25.67
C ARG A 105 -7.35 5.07 24.34
N VAL A 106 -6.13 4.54 24.24
CA VAL A 106 -5.37 4.53 22.97
C VAL A 106 -6.06 3.67 21.92
N LEU A 107 -6.57 2.49 22.29
CA LEU A 107 -7.24 1.58 21.37
C LEU A 107 -8.57 2.16 20.85
N ILE A 108 -9.38 2.76 21.73
CA ILE A 108 -10.65 3.40 21.34
C ILE A 108 -10.41 4.64 20.47
N SER A 109 -9.45 5.50 20.87
CA SER A 109 -9.15 6.72 20.10
C SER A 109 -8.58 6.43 18.72
N THR A 110 -7.68 5.43 18.59
CA THR A 110 -7.13 5.00 17.31
C THR A 110 -8.17 4.34 16.42
N ALA A 111 -9.05 3.49 16.97
CA ALA A 111 -10.16 2.89 16.23
C ALA A 111 -11.14 3.96 15.70
N LEU A 112 -11.52 4.93 16.54
CA LEU A 112 -12.42 6.01 16.13
C LEU A 112 -11.78 6.93 15.09
N LEU A 113 -10.53 7.35 15.28
CA LEU A 113 -9.84 8.23 14.32
C LEU A 113 -9.63 7.55 12.97
N SER A 114 -9.18 6.29 12.96
CA SER A 114 -8.99 5.54 11.71
C SER A 114 -10.31 5.23 11.01
N GLY A 115 -11.34 4.82 11.75
CA GLY A 115 -12.69 4.61 11.21
C GLY A 115 -13.30 5.89 10.63
N ALA A 116 -13.12 7.04 11.31
CA ALA A 116 -13.58 8.34 10.81
C ALA A 116 -12.87 8.75 9.52
N LEU A 117 -11.54 8.59 9.44
CA LEU A 117 -10.77 8.89 8.23
C LEU A 117 -11.12 7.94 7.07
N ALA A 118 -11.28 6.65 7.35
CA ALA A 118 -11.72 5.67 6.35
C ALA A 118 -13.14 5.97 5.84
N GLY A 119 -14.04 6.38 6.74
CA GLY A 119 -15.38 6.84 6.39
C GLY A 119 -15.37 8.07 5.49
N LEU A 120 -14.55 9.09 5.82
CA LEU A 120 -14.40 10.29 5.00
C LEU A 120 -13.84 9.98 3.60
N ALA A 121 -12.86 9.08 3.51
CA ALA A 121 -12.32 8.63 2.23
C ALA A 121 -13.40 7.93 1.38
N GLY A 122 -14.19 7.04 1.98
CA GLY A 122 -15.30 6.37 1.31
C GLY A 122 -16.37 7.34 0.81
N VAL A 123 -16.72 8.37 1.59
CA VAL A 123 -17.67 9.41 1.16
C VAL A 123 -17.12 10.20 -0.03
N GLY A 124 -15.82 10.50 -0.05
CA GLY A 124 -15.16 11.18 -1.17
C GLY A 124 -15.16 10.36 -2.46
N GLU A 125 -14.95 9.05 -2.36
CA GLU A 125 -14.96 8.14 -3.51
C GLU A 125 -16.36 8.00 -4.11
N VAL A 126 -17.37 7.78 -3.26
CA VAL A 126 -18.78 7.65 -3.69
C VAL A 126 -19.31 8.96 -4.28
N GLY A 127 -19.02 10.09 -3.64
CA GLY A 127 -19.50 11.41 -4.08
C GLY A 127 -18.75 11.99 -5.27
N GLY A 128 -17.45 11.68 -5.42
CA GLY A 128 -16.57 12.28 -6.42
C GLY A 128 -16.39 11.49 -7.71
N VAL A 129 -16.52 10.16 -7.68
CA VAL A 129 -16.25 9.30 -8.86
C VAL A 129 -17.54 8.86 -9.53
N HIS A 130 -18.56 8.50 -8.74
CA HIS A 130 -19.75 7.87 -9.31
C HIS A 130 -20.77 8.88 -9.84
N PHE A 131 -20.80 10.15 -9.40
CA PHE A 131 -21.74 11.21 -9.83
C PHE A 131 -23.25 10.84 -9.88
N GLN A 132 -23.63 9.67 -9.35
CA GLN A 132 -24.99 9.13 -9.26
C GLN A 132 -25.11 8.30 -7.99
N VAL A 133 -26.27 8.34 -7.34
CA VAL A 133 -26.57 7.52 -6.16
C VAL A 133 -26.78 6.08 -6.63
N MET A 134 -25.71 5.29 -6.68
CA MET A 134 -25.82 3.84 -6.88
C MET A 134 -26.55 3.22 -5.69
N SER A 135 -27.52 2.35 -5.96
CA SER A 135 -28.24 1.60 -4.93
C SER A 135 -27.36 0.57 -4.20
N ASP A 136 -26.19 0.26 -4.76
CA ASP A 136 -25.16 -0.64 -4.22
C ASP A 136 -23.81 0.09 -4.02
N ILE A 137 -23.76 0.98 -3.02
CA ILE A 137 -22.53 1.72 -2.65
C ILE A 137 -21.39 0.78 -2.23
N SER A 138 -21.72 -0.38 -1.68
CA SER A 138 -20.76 -1.43 -1.34
C SER A 138 -21.48 -2.78 -1.38
N PRO A 139 -21.43 -3.53 -2.48
CA PRO A 139 -22.04 -4.88 -2.59
C PRO A 139 -21.25 -5.89 -1.75
N GLY A 140 -21.21 -5.67 -0.43
CA GLY A 140 -20.53 -6.52 0.54
C GLY A 140 -19.00 -6.42 0.56
N TYR A 141 -18.37 -5.43 -0.09
CA TYR A 141 -16.89 -5.31 -0.08
C TYR A 141 -16.32 -5.17 1.33
N GLY A 142 -16.99 -4.43 2.23
CA GLY A 142 -16.57 -4.31 3.63
C GLY A 142 -16.66 -5.63 4.40
N TYR A 143 -17.78 -6.35 4.27
CA TYR A 143 -17.98 -7.64 4.93
C TYR A 143 -17.01 -8.70 4.38
N SER A 144 -16.89 -8.79 3.06
CA SER A 144 -16.00 -9.73 2.38
C SER A 144 -14.53 -9.42 2.69
N GLY A 145 -14.14 -8.14 2.72
CA GLY A 145 -12.79 -7.72 3.08
C GLY A 145 -12.39 -8.07 4.52
N ILE A 146 -13.31 -7.92 5.49
CA ILE A 146 -13.08 -8.35 6.87
C ILE A 146 -12.91 -9.87 6.94
N VAL A 147 -13.78 -10.62 6.26
CA VAL A 147 -13.71 -12.10 6.24
C VAL A 147 -12.41 -12.58 5.59
N VAL A 148 -12.01 -12.00 4.46
CA VAL A 148 -10.74 -12.31 3.78
C VAL A 148 -9.55 -11.97 4.68
N ALA A 149 -9.55 -10.81 5.35
CA ALA A 149 -8.48 -10.43 6.27
C ALA A 149 -8.38 -11.36 7.49
N MET A 150 -9.52 -11.82 8.02
CA MET A 150 -9.56 -12.79 9.11
C MET A 150 -9.09 -14.18 8.67
N LEU A 151 -9.51 -14.65 7.49
CA LEU A 151 -9.04 -15.90 6.88
C LEU A 151 -7.52 -15.85 6.62
N ALA A 152 -7.02 -14.70 6.16
CA ALA A 152 -5.60 -14.46 5.94
C ALA A 152 -4.79 -14.26 7.24
N ARG A 153 -5.41 -14.33 8.43
CA ARG A 153 -4.79 -14.04 9.74
C ARG A 153 -4.07 -12.68 9.76
N LEU A 154 -4.63 -11.66 9.11
CA LEU A 154 -4.03 -10.33 8.96
C LEU A 154 -2.66 -10.32 8.25
N ASN A 155 -2.32 -11.39 7.53
CA ASN A 155 -1.09 -11.45 6.73
C ASN A 155 -1.37 -10.91 5.31
N PRO A 156 -0.71 -9.83 4.86
CA PRO A 156 -0.98 -9.19 3.57
C PRO A 156 -0.75 -10.14 2.37
N LEU A 157 0.12 -11.14 2.49
CA LEU A 157 0.34 -12.14 1.43
C LEU A 157 -0.81 -13.15 1.29
N GLY A 158 -1.63 -13.33 2.33
CA GLY A 158 -2.80 -14.21 2.29
C GLY A 158 -4.06 -13.57 1.70
N VAL A 159 -3.99 -12.30 1.32
CA VAL A 159 -5.11 -11.51 0.77
C VAL A 159 -5.07 -11.45 -0.77
N VAL A 160 -3.96 -11.87 -1.38
CA VAL A 160 -3.84 -11.93 -2.85
C VAL A 160 -4.59 -13.17 -3.35
N PRO A 161 -5.58 -13.03 -4.26
CA PRO A 161 -6.33 -14.16 -4.82
C PRO A 161 -5.46 -15.08 -5.70
#